data_AF-A0A413UTQ4-F1
#
_entry.id   AF-A0A413UTQ4-F1
#
_cell.length_a   1.000
_cell.length_b   1.000
_cell.length_c   1.000
_cell.angle_alpha   90.00
_cell.angle_beta   90.00
_cell.angle_gamma   90.00
#
_symmetry.space_group_name_H-M   'P 1'
#
loop_
_entity.id
_entity.type
_entity.pdbx_description
1 polymer ?
#
loop_
_entity_poly.entity_id
_entity_poly.type
_entity_poly.pdbx_seq_one_letter_code
_entity_poly.pdbx_strand_id
1 'polypeptide(L)'
;MKKKIFTMGKVYDLGTLGVNEVEKLVQSDLDKVFNAGGVRFRLKEVSGKTLELTFFRKYKVGEIDWLNYDPKLIYNIDANIITGHSFNGFRIPDYWGGVPFGYTFSMPKREFTKCYRNSAVLLGADQIERAKITAQPEKIVMRLIF
;
A
#
# COMPACT_ATOMS: atom_id res chain seq x y z
N MET A 1 5.71 -13.59 -12.96
CA MET A 1 4.61 -14.06 -12.09
C MET A 1 3.24 -13.87 -12.75
N LYS A 2 2.27 -14.81 -12.61
CA LYS A 2 0.88 -14.65 -13.07
C LYS A 2 -0.03 -14.36 -11.88
N LYS A 3 0.01 -13.14 -11.34
CA LYS A 3 -0.79 -12.73 -10.18
C LYS A 3 -1.48 -11.39 -10.41
N LYS A 4 -2.70 -11.28 -9.90
CA LYS A 4 -3.48 -10.05 -9.80
C LYS A 4 -3.20 -9.40 -8.46
N ILE A 5 -2.78 -8.14 -8.47
CA ILE A 5 -2.46 -7.38 -7.26
C ILE A 5 -3.37 -6.18 -7.11
N PHE A 6 -3.74 -5.88 -5.86
CA PHE A 6 -4.53 -4.70 -5.51
C PHE A 6 -3.63 -3.58 -4.99
N THR A 7 -3.72 -2.39 -5.57
CA THR A 7 -3.09 -1.17 -5.03
C THR A 7 -3.79 0.05 -5.61
N MET A 8 -3.76 1.19 -4.92
CA MET A 8 -4.31 2.46 -5.42
C MET A 8 -5.73 2.35 -6.00
N GLY A 9 -6.62 1.61 -5.32
CA GLY A 9 -8.03 1.47 -5.70
C GLY A 9 -8.29 0.55 -6.90
N LYS A 10 -7.27 -0.13 -7.43
CA LYS A 10 -7.36 -0.92 -8.68
C LYS A 10 -6.69 -2.28 -8.54
N VAL A 11 -7.11 -3.22 -9.40
CA VAL A 11 -6.48 -4.53 -9.56
C VAL A 11 -5.69 -4.57 -10.86
N TYR A 12 -4.45 -5.01 -10.79
CA TYR A 12 -3.54 -5.13 -11.94
C TYR A 12 -3.14 -6.59 -12.14
N ASP A 13 -3.29 -7.11 -13.35
CA ASP A 13 -2.99 -8.50 -13.69
C ASP A 13 -1.60 -8.62 -14.32
N LEU A 14 -0.63 -9.10 -13.52
CA LEU A 14 0.76 -9.33 -13.97
C LEU A 14 0.93 -10.51 -14.94
N GLY A 15 -0.12 -11.31 -15.15
CA GLY A 15 -0.16 -12.31 -16.22
C GLY A 15 -0.43 -11.69 -17.59
N THR A 16 -0.99 -10.47 -17.62
CA THR A 16 -1.30 -9.72 -18.85
C THR A 16 -0.37 -8.52 -19.06
N LEU A 17 0.00 -7.85 -17.96
CA LEU A 17 0.86 -6.66 -17.96
C LEU A 17 2.24 -7.00 -17.38
N GLY A 18 3.28 -6.43 -17.97
CA GLY A 18 4.62 -6.50 -17.39
C GLY A 18 4.71 -5.71 -16.08
N VAL A 19 5.63 -6.11 -15.19
CA VAL A 19 5.91 -5.38 -13.92
C VAL A 19 6.17 -3.88 -14.18
N ASN A 20 6.93 -3.55 -15.23
CA ASN A 20 7.22 -2.16 -15.61
C ASN A 20 5.99 -1.38 -16.08
N GLU A 21 5.00 -2.05 -16.67
CA GLU A 21 3.76 -1.40 -17.12
C GLU A 21 2.86 -1.11 -15.92
N VAL A 22 2.70 -2.09 -15.03
CA VAL A 22 1.97 -1.89 -13.77
C VAL A 22 2.62 -0.78 -12.94
N GLU A 23 3.96 -0.75 -12.84
CA GLU A 23 4.68 0.34 -12.15
C GLU A 23 4.33 1.71 -12.72
N LYS A 24 4.34 1.88 -14.05
CA LYS A 24 3.98 3.15 -14.70
C LYS A 24 2.52 3.54 -14.46
N LEU A 25 1.59 2.59 -14.51
CA LEU A 25 0.17 2.85 -14.29
C LEU A 25 -0.10 3.30 -12.84
N VAL A 26 0.48 2.60 -11.87
CA VAL A 26 0.36 2.96 -10.44
C VAL A 26 1.02 4.30 -10.17
N GLN A 27 2.18 4.58 -10.77
CA GLN A 27 2.85 5.88 -10.65
C GLN A 27 1.96 7.01 -11.20
N SER A 28 1.32 6.81 -12.36
CA SER A 28 0.42 7.82 -12.94
C SER A 28 -0.79 8.10 -12.04
N ASP A 29 -1.32 7.10 -11.34
CA ASP A 29 -2.40 7.31 -10.38
C ASP A 29 -1.92 8.04 -9.12
N LEU A 30 -0.71 7.76 -8.63
CA LEU A 30 -0.10 8.49 -7.52
C LEU A 30 0.19 9.95 -7.87
N ASP A 31 0.70 10.23 -9.07
CA ASP A 31 1.03 11.59 -9.52
C ASP A 31 -0.22 12.49 -9.60
N LYS A 32 -1.40 11.92 -9.87
CA LYS A 32 -2.68 12.65 -9.84
C LYS A 32 -3.12 13.03 -8.43
N VAL A 33 -2.73 12.26 -7.42
CA VAL A 33 -3.14 12.46 -6.01
C VAL A 33 -2.14 13.35 -5.27
N PHE A 34 -0.85 13.11 -5.48
CA PHE A 34 0.22 13.72 -4.68
C PHE A 34 1.06 14.77 -5.44
N ASN A 35 0.65 15.10 -6.67
CA ASN A 35 1.47 15.80 -7.67
C ASN A 35 2.74 15.01 -8.05
N ALA A 36 3.29 15.31 -9.22
CA ALA A 36 4.50 14.65 -9.70
C ALA A 36 5.65 14.77 -8.69
N GLY A 37 6.14 13.61 -8.21
CA GLY A 37 7.25 13.53 -7.26
C GLY A 37 6.87 13.49 -5.78
N GLY A 38 5.59 13.55 -5.42
CA GLY A 38 5.15 13.40 -4.03
C GLY A 38 5.35 11.98 -3.49
N VAL A 39 4.99 10.97 -4.28
CA VAL A 39 5.23 9.55 -4.00
C VAL A 39 5.82 8.91 -5.25
N ARG A 40 6.97 8.22 -5.12
CA ARG A 40 7.55 7.40 -6.17
C ARG A 40 7.31 5.93 -5.86
N PHE A 41 6.76 5.21 -6.82
CA PHE A 41 6.47 3.79 -6.72
C PHE A 41 7.54 2.94 -7.41
N ARG A 42 7.78 1.74 -6.87
CA ARG A 42 8.52 0.66 -7.55
C ARG A 42 7.83 -0.67 -7.30
N LEU A 43 7.74 -1.49 -8.35
CA LEU A 43 7.24 -2.85 -8.28
C LEU A 43 8.37 -3.82 -8.66
N LYS A 44 8.58 -4.84 -7.84
CA LYS A 44 9.62 -5.85 -8.09
C LYS A 44 9.10 -7.26 -7.84
N GLU A 45 9.30 -8.14 -8.81
CA GLU A 45 9.23 -9.59 -8.60
C GLU A 45 10.50 -10.04 -7.89
N VAL A 46 10.37 -10.43 -6.61
CA VAL A 46 11.49 -10.88 -5.78
C VAL A 46 11.74 -12.38 -5.99
N SER A 47 10.66 -13.14 -6.19
CA SER A 47 10.69 -14.54 -6.59
C SER A 47 9.37 -14.89 -7.28
N GLY A 48 9.24 -16.10 -7.84
CA GLY A 48 8.01 -16.55 -8.50
C GLY A 48 6.74 -16.56 -7.62
N LYS A 49 6.87 -16.35 -6.30
CA LYS A 49 5.75 -16.21 -5.35
C LYS A 49 5.77 -14.93 -4.51
N THR A 50 6.76 -14.06 -4.70
CA THR A 50 6.92 -12.85 -3.86
C THR A 50 7.01 -11.58 -4.71
N LEU A 51 6.12 -10.63 -4.43
CA LEU A 51 6.17 -9.27 -4.97
C LEU A 51 6.54 -8.29 -3.87
N GLU A 52 7.32 -7.28 -4.24
CA GLU A 52 7.65 -6.15 -3.39
C GLU A 52 7.15 -4.87 -4.04
N LEU A 53 6.28 -4.17 -3.32
CA LEU A 53 5.76 -2.84 -3.65
C LEU A 53 6.47 -1.84 -2.74
N THR A 54 7.22 -0.92 -3.32
CA THR A 54 7.92 0.13 -2.57
C THR A 54 7.34 1.50 -2.92
N PHE A 55 6.90 2.22 -1.90
CA PHE A 55 6.39 3.58 -1.99
C PHE A 55 7.39 4.51 -1.32
N PHE A 56 8.23 5.17 -2.11
CA PHE A 56 9.11 6.24 -1.65
C PHE A 56 8.29 7.51 -1.50
N ARG A 57 8.43 8.17 -0.37
CA ARG A 57 7.64 9.36 -0.03
C ARG A 57 8.49 10.29 0.80
N LYS A 58 8.01 11.51 0.99
CA LYS A 58 8.58 12.44 1.97
C LYS A 58 7.47 12.91 2.90
N TYR A 59 7.77 12.88 4.18
CA TYR A 59 6.99 13.62 5.16
C TYR A 59 7.57 15.00 5.36
N LYS A 60 6.73 15.96 5.74
CA LYS A 60 7.24 17.21 6.31
C LYS A 60 7.85 16.91 7.68
N VAL A 61 8.85 17.70 8.05
CA VAL A 61 9.48 17.61 9.38
C VAL A 61 8.40 17.75 10.45
N GLY A 62 8.34 16.80 11.39
CA GLY A 62 7.37 16.79 12.48
C GLY A 62 6.02 16.14 12.17
N GLU A 63 5.73 15.75 10.92
CA GLU A 63 4.49 14.99 10.61
C GLU A 63 4.53 13.58 11.22
N ILE A 64 5.73 13.00 11.32
CA ILE A 64 5.95 11.67 11.88
C ILE A 64 7.04 11.75 12.93
N ASP A 65 6.70 11.31 14.13
CA ASP A 65 7.66 11.06 15.18
C ASP A 65 8.33 9.69 14.95
N TRP A 66 9.41 9.73 14.17
CA TRP A 66 10.22 8.54 13.92
C TRP A 66 10.99 8.07 15.15
N LEU A 67 11.24 8.94 16.15
CA LEU A 67 11.93 8.55 17.37
C LEU A 67 11.07 7.64 18.24
N ASN A 68 9.75 7.88 18.25
CA ASN A 68 8.77 7.09 19.01
C ASN A 68 7.94 6.14 18.12
N TYR A 69 8.40 5.85 16.90
CA TYR A 69 7.67 4.99 15.97
C TYR A 69 7.60 3.54 16.47
N ASP A 70 6.39 3.05 16.77
CA ASP A 70 6.16 1.64 17.04
C ASP A 70 6.18 0.83 15.72
N PRO A 71 7.14 -0.10 15.53
CA PRO A 71 7.22 -0.92 14.32
C PRO A 71 6.02 -1.86 14.13
N LYS A 72 5.12 -2.02 15.11
CA LYS A 72 3.86 -2.76 14.97
C LYS A 72 2.74 -1.92 14.35
N LEU A 73 2.90 -0.60 14.28
CA LEU A 73 1.90 0.32 13.73
C LEU A 73 2.23 0.72 12.29
N ILE A 74 1.22 1.13 11.53
CA ILE A 74 1.33 1.78 10.23
C ILE A 74 0.54 3.09 10.27
N TYR A 75 1.09 4.17 9.73
CA TYR A 75 0.37 5.44 9.64
C TYR A 75 -0.77 5.37 8.61
N ASN A 76 -1.85 6.08 8.88
CA ASN A 76 -3.06 6.10 8.06
C ASN A 76 -2.75 6.59 6.63
N ILE A 77 -1.89 7.59 6.49
CA ILE A 77 -1.44 8.04 5.17
C ILE A 77 -0.69 6.93 4.39
N ASP A 78 0.05 6.06 5.06
CA ASP A 78 0.74 4.93 4.41
C ASP A 78 -0.25 3.85 4.00
N ALA A 79 -1.21 3.56 4.87
CA ALA A 79 -2.33 2.68 4.55
C ALA A 79 -3.12 3.20 3.33
N ASN A 80 -3.38 4.51 3.27
CA ASN A 80 -4.05 5.16 2.15
C ASN A 80 -3.21 5.12 0.86
N ILE A 81 -1.91 5.39 0.92
CA ILE A 81 -0.98 5.28 -0.22
C ILE A 81 -0.97 3.85 -0.79
N ILE A 82 -0.91 2.84 0.07
CA ILE A 82 -0.90 1.43 -0.37
C ILE A 82 -2.23 1.05 -1.04
N THR A 83 -3.36 1.50 -0.46
CA THR A 83 -4.69 1.00 -0.84
C THR A 83 -5.43 1.87 -1.83
N GLY A 84 -5.06 3.15 -1.95
CA GLY A 84 -5.86 4.18 -2.59
C GLY A 84 -7.05 4.67 -1.74
N HIS A 85 -7.17 4.24 -0.48
CA HIS A 85 -8.29 4.63 0.36
C HIS A 85 -8.35 6.15 0.54
N SER A 86 -9.57 6.70 0.44
CA SER A 86 -9.89 8.14 0.46
C SER A 86 -9.41 8.94 -0.76
N PHE A 87 -8.69 8.35 -1.71
CA PHE A 87 -8.33 9.05 -2.95
C PHE A 87 -9.40 8.83 -4.01
N ASN A 88 -9.78 9.92 -4.70
CA ASN A 88 -10.80 9.90 -5.77
C ASN A 88 -12.12 9.24 -5.34
N GLY A 89 -12.51 9.38 -4.06
CA GLY A 89 -13.72 8.78 -3.51
C GLY A 89 -13.67 7.27 -3.29
N PHE A 90 -12.53 6.61 -3.55
CA PHE A 90 -12.40 5.17 -3.35
C PHE A 90 -12.44 4.79 -1.87
N ARG A 91 -13.26 3.78 -1.56
CA ARG A 91 -13.37 3.17 -0.23
C ARG A 91 -12.96 1.71 -0.32
N ILE A 92 -12.05 1.32 0.56
CA ILE A 92 -11.61 -0.07 0.61
C ILE A 92 -12.77 -0.95 1.14
N PRO A 93 -13.02 -2.14 0.55
CA PRO A 93 -14.17 -2.97 0.94
C PRO A 93 -14.15 -3.45 2.39
N ASP A 94 -13.03 -4.02 2.84
CA ASP A 94 -12.81 -4.39 4.24
C ASP A 94 -11.94 -3.31 4.88
N TYR A 95 -12.58 -2.41 5.61
CA TYR A 95 -11.92 -1.26 6.23
C TYR A 95 -11.44 -1.60 7.64
N TRP A 96 -10.21 -1.20 7.96
CA TRP A 96 -9.53 -1.46 9.24
C TRP A 96 -10.08 -0.67 10.44
N GLY A 97 -11.23 -0.03 10.30
CA GLY A 97 -11.88 0.79 11.32
C GLY A 97 -11.29 2.20 11.40
N GLY A 98 -12.18 3.19 11.49
CA GLY A 98 -11.80 4.58 11.65
C GLY A 98 -11.12 4.74 13.00
N VAL A 99 -9.91 5.28 13.01
CA VAL A 99 -9.20 5.60 14.24
C VAL A 99 -10.12 6.51 15.08
N PRO A 100 -10.36 6.22 16.38
CA PRO A 100 -11.19 7.07 17.22
C PRO A 100 -10.72 8.52 17.16
N PHE A 101 -11.67 9.44 17.02
CA PHE A 101 -11.41 10.87 16.96
C PHE A 101 -10.54 11.29 18.17
N GLY A 102 -9.33 11.80 17.92
CA GLY A 102 -8.44 12.30 18.97
C GLY A 102 -7.25 11.42 19.36
N TYR A 103 -7.05 10.23 18.77
CA TYR A 103 -5.83 9.43 18.99
C TYR A 103 -5.11 9.04 17.68
N THR A 104 -3.78 8.91 17.78
CA THR A 104 -2.72 8.70 16.77
C THR A 104 -3.18 8.29 15.37
N PHE A 105 -2.72 9.02 14.34
CA PHE A 105 -2.87 8.74 12.91
C PHE A 105 -2.31 7.38 12.43
N SER A 106 -2.34 6.32 13.22
CA SER A 106 -1.76 5.02 12.95
C SER A 106 -2.64 3.88 13.47
N MET A 107 -2.40 2.67 12.96
CA MET A 107 -3.17 1.46 13.27
C MET A 107 -2.24 0.23 13.35
N PRO A 108 -2.65 -0.87 14.00
CA PRO A 108 -1.85 -2.10 13.98
C PRO A 108 -1.66 -2.66 12.56
N LYS A 109 -0.41 -2.93 12.16
CA LYS A 109 -0.07 -3.58 10.88
C LYS A 109 -0.79 -4.91 10.70
N ARG A 110 -1.00 -5.64 11.80
CA ARG A 110 -1.72 -6.92 11.78
C ARG A 110 -3.15 -6.74 11.28
N GLU A 111 -3.84 -5.70 11.75
CA GLU A 111 -5.22 -5.44 11.32
C GLU A 111 -5.24 -4.91 9.90
N PHE A 112 -4.39 -3.93 9.57
CA PHE A 112 -4.26 -3.42 8.20
C PHE A 112 -3.98 -4.54 7.18
N THR A 113 -3.02 -5.43 7.45
CA THR A 113 -2.68 -6.52 6.52
C THR A 113 -3.78 -7.58 6.41
N LYS A 114 -4.62 -7.76 7.44
CA LYS A 114 -5.81 -8.60 7.37
C LYS A 114 -6.85 -7.96 6.45
N CYS A 115 -7.23 -6.71 6.71
CA CYS A 115 -8.19 -5.96 5.90
C CYS A 115 -7.75 -5.81 4.44
N TYR A 116 -6.47 -5.54 4.20
CA TYR A 116 -5.90 -5.47 2.84
C TYR A 116 -6.07 -6.79 2.08
N ARG A 117 -5.74 -7.94 2.70
CA ARG A 117 -5.84 -9.25 2.04
C ARG A 117 -7.30 -9.60 1.71
N ASN A 118 -8.22 -9.35 2.64
CA ASN A 118 -9.65 -9.56 2.41
C ASN A 118 -10.16 -8.67 1.26
N SER A 119 -9.78 -7.39 1.28
CA SER A 119 -10.15 -6.43 0.24
C SER A 119 -9.58 -6.77 -1.12
N ALA A 120 -8.35 -7.27 -1.18
CA ALA A 120 -7.75 -7.72 -2.43
C ALA A 120 -8.63 -8.81 -3.09
N VAL A 121 -9.07 -9.81 -2.33
CA VAL A 121 -9.97 -10.86 -2.82
C VAL A 121 -11.33 -10.29 -3.24
N LEU A 122 -11.93 -9.41 -2.42
CA LEU A 122 -13.22 -8.78 -2.74
C LEU A 122 -13.18 -7.93 -4.02
N LEU A 123 -12.02 -7.35 -4.35
CA LEU A 123 -11.81 -6.57 -5.56
C LEU A 123 -11.41 -7.43 -6.78
N GLY A 124 -11.25 -8.74 -6.61
CA GLY A 124 -10.88 -9.66 -7.68
C GLY A 124 -9.37 -9.81 -7.93
N ALA A 125 -8.53 -9.40 -6.97
CA ALA A 125 -7.12 -9.75 -6.95
C ALA A 125 -6.90 -11.17 -6.40
N ASP A 126 -5.71 -11.72 -6.59
CA ASP A 126 -5.39 -13.05 -6.10
C ASP A 126 -5.32 -13.10 -4.58
N GLN A 127 -5.65 -14.26 -4.02
CA GLN A 127 -5.47 -14.51 -2.60
C GLN A 127 -3.99 -14.41 -2.22
N ILE A 128 -3.72 -13.58 -1.22
CA ILE A 128 -2.39 -13.37 -0.66
C ILE A 128 -2.26 -14.22 0.60
N GLU A 129 -1.32 -15.17 0.62
CA GLU A 129 -1.02 -15.99 1.80
C GLU A 129 -0.55 -15.08 2.95
N ARG A 130 0.40 -14.18 2.66
CA ARG A 130 0.99 -13.31 3.67
C ARG A 130 1.38 -11.94 3.10
N ALA A 131 0.99 -10.89 3.80
CA ALA A 131 1.47 -9.53 3.57
C ALA A 131 2.39 -9.09 4.72
N LYS A 132 3.53 -8.48 4.39
CA LYS A 132 4.47 -7.89 5.37
C LYS A 132 4.71 -6.43 5.04
N ILE A 133 4.83 -5.59 6.07
CA ILE A 133 5.04 -4.14 5.91
C ILE A 133 6.22 -3.69 6.72
N THR A 134 7.16 -3.06 6.04
CA THR A 134 8.29 -2.35 6.64
C THR A 134 8.15 -0.88 6.29
N ALA A 135 7.94 -0.03 7.30
CA ALA A 135 7.97 1.42 7.10
C ALA A 135 9.32 1.96 7.58
N GLN A 136 9.84 2.90 6.83
CA GLN A 136 11.07 3.65 7.06
C GLN A 136 10.77 5.14 6.82
N PRO A 137 11.64 6.05 7.28
CA PRO A 137 11.45 7.48 7.08
C PRO A 137 11.09 7.88 5.65
N GLU A 138 11.81 7.33 4.67
CA GLU A 138 11.71 7.73 3.27
C GLU A 138 10.81 6.80 2.43
N LYS A 139 10.36 5.66 3.00
CA LYS A 139 9.61 4.68 2.21
C LYS A 139 8.78 3.69 3.02
N ILE A 140 7.77 3.13 2.38
CA ILE A 140 7.08 1.92 2.82
C ILE A 140 7.35 0.80 1.83
N VAL A 141 7.69 -0.37 2.36
CA VAL A 141 7.88 -1.60 1.59
C VAL A 141 6.81 -2.60 2.01
N MET A 142 5.95 -2.96 1.07
CA MET A 142 4.98 -4.03 1.22
C MET A 142 5.43 -5.26 0.44
N ARG A 143 5.55 -6.40 1.13
CA ARG A 143 5.82 -7.69 0.49
C ARG A 143 4.57 -8.55 0.49
N LEU A 144 4.17 -8.98 -0.69
CA LEU A 144 3.05 -9.90 -0.93
C LEU A 144 3.62 -11.27 -1.24
N ILE A 145 3.19 -12.28 -0.48
CA ILE A 145 3.56 -13.69 -0.68
C ILE A 145 2.27 -14.42 -1.07
N PHE A 146 2.32 -15.09 -2.22
CA PHE A 146 1.22 -15.82 -2.84
C PHE A 146 1.44 -17.33 -2.83
#